data_AF-A0A3E2TBY1-F1
#
_entry.id   AF-A0A3E2TBY1-F1
#
_cell.length_a   1.000
_cell.length_b   1.000
_cell.length_c   1.000
_cell.angle_alpha   90.00
_cell.angle_beta   90.00
_cell.angle_gamma   90.00
#
_symmetry.space_group_name_H-M   'P 1'
#
loop_
_entity.id
_entity.type
_entity.pdbx_description
1 polymer ?
#
loop_
_entity_poly.entity_id
_entity_poly.type
_entity_poly.pdbx_seq_one_letter_code
_entity_poly.pdbx_strand_id
1 'polypeptide(L)'
;MKKWKKYGAFIFAMVMCLSFAACGSSDSIAASSEETENAEGDSEELVTDAASLDGMWSINGGTKLYFDSEGGYYIYRSYYGVGGRGEMSESTEDGKPMMTFNGFMYDFVLRSDGVLMPNQNGDGDGLNIHRNTFKRDDTAKLAEWEANNWDGMWQNAVGETIVIDTANMIYTASSPDYSMDGTLGDDGEGMGLYLYDNEDRAYLCASEDGNSFTLSGQYPGRYSDDGHFDGVFYRDGDIAAYTDLEKAKFYYGNGSDTWLWYNDGVNEYFLGDEYKIGDDGLAYYEADNKVYPGGWIPDEPYDPSVDWGENAQEETSINLENDFSHFEGIWYYDGDLSAETYIVMDASGNWSYYQRAPGAEPAEMDCGTLTQDADAADIYYAESTMYDGVSHQVFVGDGDVFLWDEEGNYYLME
;
A
#
# COMPACT_ATOMS: atom_id res chain seq x y z
N MET A 1 -1.83 79.26 18.14
CA MET A 1 -2.86 78.83 17.16
C MET A 1 -2.52 77.43 16.71
N LYS A 2 -3.52 76.53 16.78
CA LYS A 2 -3.72 75.30 15.98
C LYS A 2 -2.59 74.24 15.97
N LYS A 3 -2.83 72.94 16.12
CA LYS A 3 -4.02 72.11 16.36
C LYS A 3 -3.47 70.71 16.70
N TRP A 4 -4.12 70.04 17.67
CA TRP A 4 -4.36 68.60 17.79
C TRP A 4 -4.19 67.78 16.49
N LYS A 5 -3.65 66.55 16.49
CA LYS A 5 -4.05 65.33 17.25
C LYS A 5 -2.80 64.41 17.38
N LYS A 6 -2.28 64.00 18.55
CA LYS A 6 -2.77 62.97 19.49
C LYS A 6 -3.47 61.79 18.79
N TYR A 7 -2.73 60.71 18.55
CA TYR A 7 -3.00 59.31 18.91
C TYR A 7 -1.82 58.45 18.44
N GLY A 8 -0.63 58.76 18.96
CA GLY A 8 0.46 57.80 19.07
C GLY A 8 0.38 57.19 20.46
N ALA A 9 0.63 55.88 20.55
CA ALA A 9 0.71 55.09 21.78
C ALA A 9 -0.60 54.99 22.59
N PHE A 10 -1.55 54.15 22.14
CA PHE A 10 -2.43 53.36 23.04
C PHE A 10 -3.28 52.32 22.28
N ILE A 11 -2.71 51.55 21.34
CA ILE A 11 -3.20 50.21 20.98
C ILE A 11 -1.97 49.33 20.74
N PHE A 12 -1.22 49.09 21.83
CA PHE A 12 -0.08 48.15 21.85
C PHE A 12 -0.32 47.05 22.89
N ALA A 13 -1.58 46.77 23.22
CA ALA A 13 -1.97 45.76 24.22
C ALA A 13 -3.33 45.11 23.92
N MET A 14 -3.80 45.15 22.67
CA MET A 14 -5.04 44.49 22.26
C MET A 14 -5.00 44.05 20.78
N VAL A 15 -3.83 43.57 20.33
CA VAL A 15 -3.64 42.81 19.08
C VAL A 15 -2.59 41.70 19.35
N MET A 16 -2.62 41.13 20.56
CA MET A 16 -1.79 39.99 20.98
C MET A 16 -2.65 38.86 21.56
N CYS A 17 -3.94 38.81 21.23
CA CYS A 17 -4.85 37.71 21.59
C CYS A 17 -5.76 37.31 20.41
N LEU A 18 -5.31 37.57 19.18
CA LEU A 18 -5.91 37.07 17.94
C LEU A 18 -4.82 36.42 17.08
N SER A 19 -3.93 35.66 17.71
CA SER A 19 -3.39 34.45 17.12
C SER A 19 -4.54 33.44 17.11
N PHE A 20 -5.47 33.66 16.18
CA PHE A 20 -6.36 32.61 15.72
C PHE A 20 -5.48 31.45 15.29
N ALA A 21 -5.75 30.28 15.86
CA ALA A 21 -5.33 29.02 15.30
C ALA A 21 -5.73 29.02 13.82
N ALA A 22 -4.75 29.15 12.94
CA ALA A 22 -4.82 28.68 11.58
C ALA A 22 -4.09 27.33 11.61
N CYS A 23 -4.81 26.32 12.07
CA CYS A 23 -4.41 24.93 12.13
C CYS A 23 -5.36 24.22 11.17
N GLY A 24 -4.79 23.54 10.17
CA GLY A 24 -5.45 22.56 9.30
C GLY A 24 -6.66 23.06 8.50
N SER A 25 -6.44 23.58 7.28
CA SER A 25 -7.44 23.46 6.22
C SER A 25 -7.16 22.13 5.51
N SER A 26 -7.76 21.06 5.99
CA SER A 26 -7.87 19.81 5.25
C SER A 26 -9.09 19.94 4.33
N ASP A 27 -8.90 20.62 3.19
CA ASP A 27 -9.89 20.66 2.10
C ASP A 27 -9.92 19.29 1.41
N SER A 28 -10.44 18.31 2.14
CA SER A 28 -10.70 16.97 1.67
C SER A 28 -12.11 16.90 1.08
N ILE A 29 -12.32 16.08 0.05
CA ILE A 29 -13.63 15.48 -0.24
C ILE A 29 -14.02 14.49 0.91
N ALA A 30 -13.40 14.52 2.10
CA ALA A 30 -13.89 13.76 3.24
C ALA A 30 -15.14 14.45 3.80
N ALA A 31 -16.26 14.17 3.14
CA ALA A 31 -17.57 14.71 3.41
C ALA A 31 -17.62 16.24 3.35
N SER A 32 -18.57 16.78 2.57
CA SER A 32 -19.32 17.85 3.20
C SER A 32 -19.83 17.23 4.50
N SER A 33 -19.28 17.64 5.65
CA SER A 33 -20.09 17.79 6.82
C SER A 33 -21.21 18.75 6.41
N GLU A 34 -22.22 18.22 5.71
CA GLU A 34 -23.53 18.48 6.21
C GLU A 34 -23.40 18.06 7.67
N GLU A 35 -23.17 19.05 8.54
CA GLU A 35 -23.90 19.09 9.78
C GLU A 35 -25.36 18.87 9.38
N THR A 36 -25.73 17.61 9.13
CA THR A 36 -27.04 17.15 9.52
C THR A 36 -27.02 17.48 10.99
N GLU A 37 -27.58 18.67 11.30
CA GLU A 37 -28.02 19.03 12.64
C GLU A 37 -28.45 17.72 13.26
N ASN A 38 -27.79 17.29 14.35
CA ASN A 38 -28.20 16.12 15.10
C ASN A 38 -29.71 16.24 15.25
N ALA A 39 -30.46 15.50 14.44
CA ALA A 39 -31.90 15.59 14.45
C ALA A 39 -32.25 15.14 15.86
N GLU A 40 -32.84 16.03 16.66
CA GLU A 40 -33.17 15.76 18.05
C GLU A 40 -33.91 14.42 18.14
N GLY A 41 -33.20 13.31 18.41
CA GLY A 41 -33.77 11.97 18.28
C GLY A 41 -32.82 10.81 17.97
N ASP A 42 -31.68 11.02 17.32
CA ASP A 42 -30.79 9.89 16.98
C ASP A 42 -29.88 9.50 18.16
N SER A 43 -29.99 8.25 18.61
CA SER A 43 -29.10 7.70 19.64
C SER A 43 -27.85 7.13 19.02
N GLU A 44 -26.70 7.54 19.53
CA GLU A 44 -25.40 6.91 19.28
C GLU A 44 -25.25 5.70 20.21
N GLU A 45 -25.13 4.50 19.62
CA GLU A 45 -24.85 3.28 20.38
C GLU A 45 -23.46 2.76 20.04
N LEU A 46 -22.67 2.47 21.07
CA LEU A 46 -21.38 1.80 20.90
C LEU A 46 -21.62 0.39 20.36
N VAL A 47 -20.87 0.03 19.32
CA VAL A 47 -20.89 -1.32 18.77
C VAL A 47 -20.16 -2.25 19.72
N THR A 48 -20.82 -3.33 20.11
CA THR A 48 -20.27 -4.35 21.02
C THR A 48 -20.09 -5.72 20.36
N ASP A 49 -20.60 -5.90 19.14
CA ASP A 49 -20.56 -7.16 18.40
C ASP A 49 -19.99 -6.91 17.00
N ALA A 50 -18.87 -7.56 16.67
CA ALA A 50 -18.17 -7.40 15.40
C ALA A 50 -19.07 -7.77 14.20
N ALA A 51 -19.93 -8.78 14.36
CA ALA A 51 -20.83 -9.24 13.30
C ALA A 51 -21.84 -8.16 12.84
N SER A 52 -22.08 -7.13 13.66
CA SER A 52 -22.93 -5.99 13.24
C SER A 52 -22.25 -5.09 12.19
N LEU A 53 -20.93 -5.14 12.09
CA LEU A 53 -20.12 -4.40 11.13
C LEU A 53 -20.03 -5.11 9.77
N ASP A 54 -20.15 -6.44 9.72
CA ASP A 54 -19.90 -7.27 8.54
C ASP A 54 -20.52 -6.77 7.25
N GLY A 55 -19.75 -6.65 6.19
CA GLY A 55 -20.18 -6.20 4.87
C GLY A 55 -19.75 -4.78 4.54
N MET A 56 -20.32 -4.24 3.46
CA MET A 56 -19.84 -3.02 2.83
C MET A 56 -20.51 -1.76 3.39
N TRP A 57 -19.68 -0.74 3.62
CA TRP A 57 -20.09 0.60 3.98
C TRP A 57 -19.40 1.62 3.08
N SER A 58 -20.07 2.72 2.76
CA SER A 58 -19.50 3.77 1.93
C SER A 58 -19.90 5.18 2.34
N ILE A 59 -19.10 6.14 1.89
CA ILE A 59 -19.42 7.57 1.87
C ILE A 59 -19.64 7.95 0.41
N ASN A 60 -20.90 8.16 0.03
CA ASN A 60 -21.31 8.49 -1.34
C ASN A 60 -20.77 7.53 -2.42
N GLY A 61 -20.50 6.26 -2.07
CA GLY A 61 -19.91 5.26 -2.96
C GLY A 61 -18.41 5.41 -3.25
N GLY A 62 -17.77 6.51 -2.80
CA GLY A 62 -16.36 6.80 -3.05
C GLY A 62 -15.43 6.16 -2.03
N THR A 63 -15.43 6.69 -0.80
CA THR A 63 -14.71 6.07 0.32
C THR A 63 -15.47 4.85 0.79
N LYS A 64 -14.81 3.72 0.93
CA LYS A 64 -15.37 2.40 1.22
C LYS A 64 -14.69 1.80 2.45
N LEU A 65 -15.47 1.06 3.22
CA LEU A 65 -15.02 0.31 4.38
C LEU A 65 -15.80 -1.01 4.42
N TYR A 66 -15.08 -2.11 4.29
CA TYR A 66 -15.62 -3.47 4.34
C TYR A 66 -15.15 -4.17 5.61
N PHE A 67 -16.03 -4.92 6.26
CA PHE A 67 -15.68 -5.75 7.41
C PHE A 67 -16.01 -7.22 7.14
N ASP A 68 -15.13 -8.10 7.60
CA ASP A 68 -15.35 -9.54 7.70
C ASP A 68 -14.89 -9.99 9.09
N SER A 69 -15.83 -10.05 10.02
CA SER A 69 -15.55 -10.43 11.41
C SER A 69 -15.25 -11.92 11.58
N GLU A 70 -15.71 -12.79 10.67
CA GLU A 70 -15.36 -14.22 10.69
C GLU A 70 -13.89 -14.42 10.25
N GLY A 71 -13.46 -13.66 9.23
CA GLY A 71 -12.07 -13.60 8.79
C GLY A 71 -11.16 -12.74 9.67
N GLY A 72 -11.72 -11.90 10.54
CA GLY A 72 -10.96 -11.03 11.44
C GLY A 72 -10.27 -9.83 10.76
N TYR A 73 -10.79 -9.35 9.63
CA TYR A 73 -10.16 -8.25 8.88
C TYR A 73 -11.18 -7.22 8.39
N TYR A 74 -10.64 -6.07 8.00
CA TYR A 74 -11.36 -5.04 7.29
C TYR A 74 -10.57 -4.59 6.06
N ILE A 75 -11.24 -3.94 5.11
CA ILE A 75 -10.59 -3.32 3.96
C ILE A 75 -11.09 -1.87 3.88
N TYR A 76 -10.16 -0.93 3.88
CA TYR A 76 -10.45 0.48 3.70
C TYR A 76 -10.00 0.92 2.31
N ARG A 77 -10.76 1.84 1.71
CA ARG A 77 -10.32 2.55 0.52
C ARG A 77 -10.90 3.95 0.45
N SER A 78 -10.04 4.94 0.33
CA SER A 78 -10.42 6.33 0.14
C SER A 78 -10.96 6.58 -1.27
N TYR A 79 -11.70 7.68 -1.45
CA TYR A 79 -12.16 8.14 -2.76
C TYR A 79 -11.02 8.50 -3.72
N TYR A 80 -9.80 8.71 -3.22
CA TYR A 80 -8.60 9.00 -4.00
C TYR A 80 -7.66 7.79 -4.12
N GLY A 81 -8.13 6.61 -3.70
CA GLY A 81 -7.49 5.34 -4.00
C GLY A 81 -6.62 4.76 -2.88
N VAL A 82 -6.07 5.59 -1.99
CA VAL A 82 -5.29 5.10 -0.82
C VAL A 82 -6.14 4.16 0.02
N GLY A 83 -5.61 2.99 0.32
CA GLY A 83 -6.29 1.99 1.12
C GLY A 83 -5.74 0.58 0.93
N GLY A 84 -6.10 -0.30 1.85
CA GLY A 84 -5.73 -1.70 1.84
C GLY A 84 -6.42 -2.48 2.94
N ARG A 85 -5.88 -3.66 3.22
CA ARG A 85 -6.38 -4.55 4.27
C ARG A 85 -5.83 -4.14 5.62
N GLY A 86 -6.63 -4.35 6.67
CA GLY A 86 -6.14 -4.29 8.04
C GLY A 86 -6.82 -5.32 8.93
N GLU A 87 -6.23 -5.57 10.09
CA GLU A 87 -6.76 -6.55 11.04
C GLU A 87 -7.76 -5.92 12.01
N MET A 88 -8.82 -6.68 12.30
CA MET A 88 -9.70 -6.38 13.42
C MET A 88 -9.12 -6.93 14.71
N SER A 89 -9.36 -6.23 15.80
CA SER A 89 -9.00 -6.66 17.15
C SER A 89 -10.18 -6.48 18.10
N GLU A 90 -10.03 -6.94 19.34
CA GLU A 90 -10.99 -6.71 20.41
C GLU A 90 -10.34 -5.93 21.54
N SER A 91 -11.11 -5.04 22.16
CA SER A 91 -10.68 -4.34 23.36
C SER A 91 -10.47 -5.33 24.51
N THR A 92 -9.30 -5.25 25.15
CA THR A 92 -8.97 -6.11 26.31
C THR A 92 -9.82 -5.82 27.56
N GLU A 93 -10.48 -4.66 27.64
CA GLU A 93 -11.26 -4.25 28.81
C GLU A 93 -12.71 -4.73 28.75
N ASP A 94 -13.33 -4.66 27.58
CA ASP A 94 -14.77 -4.84 27.39
C ASP A 94 -15.15 -5.69 26.17
N GLY A 95 -14.17 -6.19 25.40
CA GLY A 95 -14.39 -7.11 24.27
C GLY A 95 -15.06 -6.48 23.05
N LYS A 96 -15.18 -5.15 23.00
CA LYS A 96 -15.77 -4.48 21.84
C LYS A 96 -14.85 -4.60 20.61
N PRO A 97 -15.41 -4.66 19.38
CA PRO A 97 -14.62 -4.69 18.16
C PRO A 97 -13.84 -3.39 17.98
N MET A 98 -12.59 -3.55 17.55
CA MET A 98 -11.62 -2.49 17.33
C MET A 98 -10.96 -2.68 15.96
N MET A 99 -10.45 -1.60 15.38
CA MET A 99 -9.49 -1.67 14.28
C MET A 99 -8.35 -0.68 14.50
N THR A 100 -7.18 -0.98 13.93
CA THR A 100 -6.09 -0.01 13.81
C THR A 100 -6.03 0.46 12.37
N PHE A 101 -6.13 1.77 12.15
CA PHE A 101 -5.99 2.41 10.85
C PHE A 101 -4.97 3.55 10.93
N ASN A 102 -3.90 3.46 10.13
CA ASN A 102 -2.82 4.45 10.06
C ASN A 102 -2.28 4.87 11.45
N GLY A 103 -1.95 3.90 12.29
CA GLY A 103 -1.44 4.08 13.65
C GLY A 103 -2.48 4.48 14.70
N PHE A 104 -3.74 4.67 14.31
CA PHE A 104 -4.83 5.05 15.21
C PHE A 104 -5.77 3.88 15.48
N MET A 105 -6.13 3.69 16.74
CA MET A 105 -7.10 2.68 17.13
C MET A 105 -8.52 3.27 17.12
N TYR A 106 -9.50 2.54 16.61
CA TYR A 106 -10.90 2.98 16.51
C TYR A 106 -11.82 1.97 17.17
N ASP A 107 -12.74 2.46 18.00
CA ASP A 107 -14.01 1.77 18.25
C ASP A 107 -15.10 2.31 17.30
N PHE A 108 -16.31 1.78 17.40
CA PHE A 108 -17.38 2.12 16.47
C PHE A 108 -18.65 2.53 17.18
N VAL A 109 -19.31 3.54 16.61
CA VAL A 109 -20.65 3.97 16.98
C VAL A 109 -21.57 3.70 15.80
N LEU A 110 -22.70 3.03 16.06
CA LEU A 110 -23.77 2.87 15.09
C LEU A 110 -24.97 3.71 15.55
N ARG A 111 -25.35 4.67 14.73
CA ARG A 111 -26.54 5.50 14.99
C ARG A 111 -27.82 4.76 14.62
N SER A 112 -28.92 5.13 15.26
CA SER A 112 -30.25 4.59 14.98
C SER A 112 -30.74 4.79 13.53
N ASP A 113 -30.20 5.77 12.80
CA ASP A 113 -30.47 6.02 11.39
C ASP A 113 -29.64 5.15 10.41
N GLY A 114 -28.80 4.26 10.95
CA GLY A 114 -27.98 3.33 10.17
C GLY A 114 -26.64 3.92 9.70
N VAL A 115 -26.20 5.03 10.31
CA VAL A 115 -24.88 5.62 10.06
C VAL A 115 -23.84 5.01 11.00
N LEU A 116 -22.80 4.41 10.43
CA LEU A 116 -21.62 3.93 11.14
C LEU A 116 -20.58 5.04 11.23
N MET A 117 -20.01 5.22 12.42
CA MET A 117 -18.96 6.19 12.69
C MET A 117 -17.80 5.51 13.41
N PRO A 118 -16.62 5.39 12.78
CA PRO A 118 -15.38 5.07 13.47
C PRO A 118 -15.05 6.17 14.48
N ASN A 119 -14.69 5.81 15.69
CA ASN A 119 -14.40 6.74 16.77
C ASN A 119 -12.98 6.47 17.28
N GLN A 120 -12.06 7.33 16.84
CA GLN A 120 -10.65 7.28 17.22
C GLN A 120 -10.45 7.34 18.74
N ASN A 121 -9.59 6.46 19.22
CA ASN A 121 -9.04 6.45 20.56
C ASN A 121 -7.74 7.24 20.59
N GLY A 122 -7.69 8.29 21.41
CA GLY A 122 -6.52 9.17 21.51
C GLY A 122 -6.50 10.24 20.42
N ASP A 123 -5.48 11.09 20.48
CA ASP A 123 -5.34 12.27 19.61
C ASP A 123 -4.15 12.12 18.67
N GLY A 124 -4.27 12.67 17.47
CA GLY A 124 -3.18 12.79 16.48
C GLY A 124 -3.61 13.59 15.26
N ASP A 125 -2.65 13.94 14.41
CA ASP A 125 -2.81 14.84 13.25
C ASP A 125 -2.62 14.14 11.89
N GLY A 126 -2.30 12.84 11.89
CA GLY A 126 -2.22 12.03 10.67
C GLY A 126 -3.59 11.79 10.02
N LEU A 127 -3.58 11.22 8.81
CA LEU A 127 -4.80 10.81 8.12
C LEU A 127 -5.60 9.88 9.04
N ASN A 128 -6.82 10.28 9.36
CA ASN A 128 -7.73 9.56 10.24
C ASN A 128 -9.14 9.53 9.65
N ILE A 129 -9.96 8.64 10.17
CA ILE A 129 -11.37 8.46 9.77
C ILE A 129 -12.32 8.71 10.93
N HIS A 130 -11.89 9.50 11.92
CA HIS A 130 -12.68 9.81 13.11
C HIS A 130 -13.99 10.51 12.70
N ARG A 131 -15.11 9.93 13.14
CA ARG A 131 -16.48 10.44 12.92
C ARG A 131 -16.89 10.56 11.45
N ASN A 132 -16.17 9.93 10.54
CA ASN A 132 -16.65 9.76 9.16
C ASN A 132 -17.98 9.00 9.16
N THR A 133 -18.93 9.45 8.34
CA THR A 133 -20.32 8.98 8.37
C THR A 133 -20.61 7.97 7.26
N PHE A 134 -20.28 6.71 7.54
CA PHE A 134 -20.47 5.63 6.59
C PHE A 134 -21.91 5.11 6.60
N LYS A 135 -22.44 4.75 5.44
CA LYS A 135 -23.75 4.08 5.29
C LYS A 135 -23.58 2.72 4.67
N ARG A 136 -24.48 1.79 5.01
CA ARG A 136 -24.55 0.49 4.34
C ARG A 136 -24.68 0.67 2.84
N ASP A 137 -23.83 -0.03 2.09
CA ASP A 137 -23.78 0.08 0.64
C ASP A 137 -23.43 -1.28 0.00
N ASP A 138 -24.46 -2.12 -0.16
CA ASP A 138 -24.33 -3.43 -0.82
C ASP A 138 -24.08 -3.32 -2.34
N THR A 139 -24.06 -2.09 -2.89
CA THR A 139 -23.83 -1.85 -4.31
C THR A 139 -22.41 -1.41 -4.62
N ALA A 140 -21.69 -0.87 -3.64
CA ALA A 140 -20.29 -0.54 -3.77
C ALA A 140 -19.45 -1.80 -4.03
N LYS A 141 -18.54 -1.67 -4.99
CA LYS A 141 -17.55 -2.69 -5.29
C LYS A 141 -16.21 -2.27 -4.71
N LEU A 142 -15.51 -3.24 -4.15
CA LEU A 142 -14.16 -3.09 -3.65
C LEU A 142 -13.37 -4.28 -4.17
N ALA A 143 -12.35 -4.02 -4.98
CA ALA A 143 -11.41 -5.04 -5.39
C ALA A 143 -10.34 -5.15 -4.31
N GLU A 144 -10.18 -6.36 -3.76
CA GLU A 144 -9.00 -6.71 -2.97
C GLU A 144 -7.90 -7.11 -3.94
N TRP A 145 -6.71 -6.52 -3.79
CA TRP A 145 -5.53 -6.92 -4.52
C TRP A 145 -4.67 -7.76 -3.59
N GLU A 146 -4.35 -8.98 -4.01
CA GLU A 146 -3.37 -9.84 -3.40
C GLU A 146 -1.96 -9.39 -3.80
N ALA A 147 -0.93 -9.83 -3.06
CA ALA A 147 0.48 -9.48 -3.30
C ALA A 147 0.87 -9.66 -4.78
N ASN A 148 0.60 -10.84 -5.34
CA ASN A 148 0.94 -11.18 -6.71
C ASN A 148 0.19 -10.36 -7.77
N ASN A 149 -0.84 -9.59 -7.41
CA ASN A 149 -1.47 -8.66 -8.36
C ASN A 149 -0.56 -7.47 -8.66
N TRP A 150 0.36 -7.13 -7.76
CA TRP A 150 1.27 -6.01 -7.91
C TRP A 150 2.53 -6.36 -8.68
N ASP A 151 2.91 -7.64 -8.74
CA ASP A 151 4.16 -8.05 -9.37
C ASP A 151 4.23 -7.68 -10.85
N GLY A 152 5.45 -7.40 -11.28
CA GLY A 152 5.81 -7.16 -12.67
C GLY A 152 6.03 -5.69 -12.99
N MET A 153 6.08 -5.39 -14.29
CA MET A 153 6.40 -4.06 -14.80
C MET A 153 5.14 -3.20 -14.96
N TRP A 154 5.24 -1.95 -14.55
CA TRP A 154 4.20 -0.94 -14.64
C TRP A 154 4.76 0.33 -15.24
N GLN A 155 4.07 0.91 -16.22
CA GLN A 155 4.57 2.10 -16.91
C GLN A 155 3.47 3.13 -17.12
N ASN A 156 3.80 4.41 -16.90
CA ASN A 156 2.89 5.52 -17.16
C ASN A 156 2.99 6.00 -18.62
N ALA A 157 2.13 6.94 -19.00
CA ALA A 157 2.06 7.44 -20.37
C ALA A 157 3.37 8.06 -20.90
N VAL A 158 4.22 8.59 -20.03
CA VAL A 158 5.49 9.22 -20.45
C VAL A 158 6.65 8.24 -20.50
N GLY A 159 6.46 6.99 -20.06
CA GLY A 159 7.48 5.93 -20.08
C GLY A 159 8.23 5.73 -18.76
N GLU A 160 7.85 6.45 -17.69
CA GLU A 160 8.39 6.18 -16.36
C GLU A 160 7.88 4.83 -15.87
N THR A 161 8.79 4.02 -15.36
CA THR A 161 8.56 2.59 -15.11
C THR A 161 8.81 2.26 -13.66
N ILE A 162 7.93 1.45 -13.08
CA ILE A 162 8.07 0.86 -11.75
C ILE A 162 7.93 -0.64 -11.93
N VAL A 163 8.93 -1.39 -11.47
CA VAL A 163 8.90 -2.85 -11.46
C VAL A 163 8.78 -3.29 -10.01
N ILE A 164 7.77 -4.09 -9.71
CA ILE A 164 7.42 -4.51 -8.34
C ILE A 164 7.66 -6.01 -8.20
N ASP A 165 8.27 -6.39 -7.07
CA ASP A 165 8.39 -7.77 -6.62
C ASP A 165 7.97 -7.84 -5.15
N THR A 166 6.77 -8.35 -4.95
CA THR A 166 6.18 -8.53 -3.63
C THR A 166 6.70 -9.76 -2.91
N ALA A 167 7.29 -10.74 -3.61
CA ALA A 167 7.93 -11.89 -2.97
C ALA A 167 9.19 -11.45 -2.21
N ASN A 168 9.96 -10.54 -2.77
CA ASN A 168 11.15 -9.96 -2.14
C ASN A 168 10.88 -8.61 -1.43
N MET A 169 9.66 -8.08 -1.52
CA MET A 169 9.26 -6.78 -0.95
C MET A 169 10.14 -5.61 -1.43
N ILE A 170 10.41 -5.56 -2.72
CA ILE A 170 11.29 -4.58 -3.36
C ILE A 170 10.70 -4.05 -4.66
N TYR A 171 11.23 -2.93 -5.12
CA TYR A 171 10.88 -2.36 -6.40
C TYR A 171 12.08 -1.64 -7.04
N THR A 172 12.02 -1.48 -8.35
CA THR A 172 12.91 -0.60 -9.12
C THR A 172 12.06 0.45 -9.82
N ALA A 173 12.44 1.72 -9.73
CA ALA A 173 11.77 2.82 -10.39
C ALA A 173 12.74 3.56 -11.32
N SER A 174 12.31 3.85 -12.55
CA SER A 174 13.13 4.43 -13.61
C SER A 174 12.41 5.55 -14.37
N SER A 175 13.07 6.69 -14.47
CA SER A 175 12.70 7.87 -15.27
C SER A 175 13.89 8.30 -16.15
N PRO A 176 13.77 9.34 -17.01
CA PRO A 176 14.88 9.80 -17.86
C PRO A 176 16.15 10.23 -17.12
N ASP A 177 16.02 10.74 -15.89
CA ASP A 177 17.12 11.30 -15.11
C ASP A 177 17.20 10.75 -13.68
N TYR A 178 16.36 9.76 -13.37
CA TYR A 178 16.28 9.11 -12.07
C TYR A 178 16.16 7.60 -12.23
N SER A 179 16.90 6.83 -11.43
CA SER A 179 16.67 5.40 -11.25
C SER A 179 17.04 5.03 -9.82
N MET A 180 16.18 4.23 -9.18
CA MET A 180 16.37 3.76 -7.82
C MET A 180 15.86 2.34 -7.65
N ASP A 181 16.48 1.64 -6.71
CA ASP A 181 15.90 0.46 -6.08
C ASP A 181 15.42 0.84 -4.68
N GLY A 182 14.29 0.30 -4.28
CA GLY A 182 13.69 0.57 -2.98
C GLY A 182 12.94 -0.63 -2.42
N THR A 183 12.40 -0.45 -1.22
CA THR A 183 11.64 -1.47 -0.51
C THR A 183 10.15 -1.15 -0.54
N LEU A 184 9.33 -2.19 -0.62
CA LEU A 184 7.90 -2.11 -0.39
C LEU A 184 7.61 -2.14 1.12
N GLY A 185 6.48 -1.59 1.53
CA GLY A 185 5.97 -1.71 2.89
C GLY A 185 4.45 -1.89 2.91
N ASP A 186 3.97 -2.64 3.89
CA ASP A 186 2.55 -2.69 4.27
C ASP A 186 2.50 -2.77 5.80
N ASP A 187 1.83 -1.81 6.43
CA ASP A 187 1.73 -1.75 7.88
C ASP A 187 0.62 -2.69 8.41
N GLY A 188 -0.24 -3.24 7.54
CA GLY A 188 -1.38 -4.08 7.95
C GLY A 188 -2.49 -3.28 8.64
N GLU A 189 -2.53 -1.97 8.40
CA GLU A 189 -3.41 -1.01 9.07
C GLU A 189 -4.29 -0.25 8.07
N GLY A 190 -4.71 -0.92 7.00
CA GLY A 190 -5.74 -0.42 6.08
C GLY A 190 -5.31 0.70 5.12
N MET A 191 -4.05 1.12 5.15
CA MET A 191 -3.48 2.10 4.21
C MET A 191 -2.98 1.46 2.90
N GLY A 192 -2.70 0.17 2.92
CA GLY A 192 -2.24 -0.60 1.76
C GLY A 192 -0.73 -0.54 1.53
N LEU A 193 -0.31 -1.21 0.46
CA LEU A 193 1.07 -1.31 0.01
C LEU A 193 1.61 0.07 -0.39
N TYR A 194 2.86 0.35 -0.08
CA TYR A 194 3.54 1.59 -0.47
C TYR A 194 5.00 1.34 -0.86
N LEU A 195 5.52 2.23 -1.69
CA LEU A 195 6.94 2.34 -2.00
C LEU A 195 7.60 3.21 -0.91
N TYR A 196 8.71 2.77 -0.35
CA TYR A 196 9.61 3.66 0.39
C TYR A 196 10.45 4.47 -0.59
N ASP A 197 10.21 5.77 -0.65
CA ASP A 197 10.90 6.71 -1.53
C ASP A 197 11.34 7.93 -0.71
N ASN A 198 12.65 8.16 -0.59
CA ASN A 198 13.23 9.33 0.07
C ASN A 198 12.66 9.68 1.47
N GLU A 199 12.48 8.67 2.33
CA GLU A 199 11.88 8.77 3.69
C GLU A 199 10.35 9.00 3.71
N ASP A 200 9.72 9.12 2.55
CA ASP A 200 8.27 9.21 2.37
C ASP A 200 7.67 7.89 1.89
N ARG A 201 6.34 7.81 2.00
CA ARG A 201 5.52 6.65 1.60
C ARG A 201 4.68 7.01 0.40
N ALA A 202 4.95 6.39 -0.75
CA ALA A 202 4.12 6.48 -1.94
C ALA A 202 3.17 5.29 -1.99
N TYR A 203 1.91 5.49 -1.57
CA TYR A 203 0.90 4.45 -1.51
C TYR A 203 0.40 4.06 -2.90
N LEU A 204 0.33 2.75 -3.16
CA LEU A 204 -0.16 2.21 -4.41
C LEU A 204 -1.69 2.20 -4.41
N CYS A 205 -2.27 3.07 -5.21
CA CYS A 205 -3.71 3.26 -5.33
C CYS A 205 -4.23 2.46 -6.53
N ALA A 206 -4.44 1.17 -6.32
CA ALA A 206 -4.95 0.21 -7.32
C ALA A 206 -6.19 0.71 -8.06
N SER A 207 -6.47 0.31 -9.30
CA SER A 207 -7.78 0.45 -9.94
C SER A 207 -8.75 -0.65 -9.49
N GLU A 208 -10.05 -0.50 -9.77
CA GLU A 208 -11.05 -1.54 -9.43
C GLU A 208 -10.89 -2.82 -10.27
N ASP A 209 -10.24 -2.75 -11.43
CA ASP A 209 -10.15 -3.85 -12.39
C ASP A 209 -8.84 -4.65 -12.33
N GLY A 210 -7.88 -4.27 -11.48
CA GLY A 210 -6.62 -5.02 -11.34
C GLY A 210 -5.49 -4.62 -12.29
N ASN A 211 -5.69 -3.60 -13.15
CA ASN A 211 -4.81 -3.38 -14.31
C ASN A 211 -4.06 -2.05 -14.31
N SER A 212 -4.25 -1.22 -13.29
CA SER A 212 -3.58 0.07 -13.18
C SER A 212 -3.51 0.55 -11.75
N PHE A 213 -2.64 1.52 -11.47
CA PHE A 213 -2.63 2.22 -10.20
C PHE A 213 -2.08 3.65 -10.35
N THR A 214 -2.30 4.47 -9.31
CA THR A 214 -1.62 5.75 -9.13
C THR A 214 -0.79 5.73 -7.85
N LEU A 215 0.18 6.63 -7.72
CA LEU A 215 0.87 6.88 -6.46
C LEU A 215 0.25 8.07 -5.74
N SER A 216 0.14 7.98 -4.42
CA SER A 216 -0.35 9.07 -3.56
C SER A 216 0.41 9.09 -2.24
N GLY A 217 0.57 10.28 -1.67
CA GLY A 217 0.89 10.40 -0.25
C GLY A 217 -0.32 10.05 0.62
N GLN A 218 -0.25 10.37 1.92
CA GLN A 218 -1.41 10.19 2.81
C GLN A 218 -2.63 11.01 2.39
N TYR A 219 -2.41 12.17 1.77
CA TYR A 219 -3.46 13.05 1.28
C TYR A 219 -3.42 13.10 -0.26
N PRO A 220 -4.57 13.37 -0.91
CA PRO A 220 -4.61 13.47 -2.36
C PRO A 220 -3.77 14.63 -2.87
N GLY A 221 -3.25 14.49 -4.08
CA GLY A 221 -2.36 15.45 -4.70
C GLY A 221 -1.20 14.74 -5.36
N ARG A 222 -0.20 15.53 -5.76
CA ARG A 222 1.06 14.98 -6.24
C ARG A 222 1.82 14.34 -5.09
N TYR A 223 2.33 13.12 -5.26
CA TYR A 223 3.11 12.49 -4.19
C TYR A 223 4.56 13.00 -4.16
N SER A 224 5.19 13.24 -5.33
CA SER A 224 6.60 13.60 -5.45
C SER A 224 6.81 15.09 -5.75
N ASP A 225 7.79 15.70 -5.07
CA ASP A 225 8.17 17.09 -5.33
C ASP A 225 9.12 17.24 -6.54
N ASP A 226 9.80 16.17 -6.93
CA ASP A 226 10.70 16.15 -8.10
C ASP A 226 9.95 15.96 -9.43
N GLY A 227 8.69 15.52 -9.33
CA GLY A 227 7.80 15.37 -10.43
C GLY A 227 8.11 14.20 -11.34
N HIS A 228 8.62 13.13 -10.75
CA HIS A 228 8.63 11.81 -11.33
C HIS A 228 7.51 10.94 -10.78
N PHE A 229 7.14 9.94 -11.57
CA PHE A 229 6.19 8.90 -11.22
C PHE A 229 4.79 9.41 -10.89
N ASP A 230 4.40 10.51 -11.53
CA ASP A 230 3.02 10.95 -11.57
C ASP A 230 2.21 10.13 -12.58
N GLY A 231 0.89 10.28 -12.54
CA GLY A 231 0.03 9.71 -13.55
C GLY A 231 -0.55 8.36 -13.16
N VAL A 232 -1.01 7.65 -14.18
CA VAL A 232 -1.54 6.30 -14.05
C VAL A 232 -0.54 5.32 -14.65
N PHE A 233 -0.17 4.32 -13.87
CA PHE A 233 0.68 3.22 -14.28
C PHE A 233 -0.17 2.05 -14.74
N TYR A 234 0.16 1.51 -15.91
CA TYR A 234 -0.56 0.39 -16.51
C TYR A 234 0.37 -0.82 -16.61
N ARG A 235 -0.22 -2.01 -16.44
CA ARG A 235 0.50 -3.28 -16.47
C ARG A 235 1.22 -3.44 -17.82
N ASP A 236 2.49 -3.86 -17.75
CA ASP A 236 3.38 -4.07 -18.90
C ASP A 236 3.55 -2.85 -19.83
N GLY A 237 3.15 -1.66 -19.36
CA GLY A 237 3.05 -0.47 -20.20
C GLY A 237 2.02 -0.56 -21.34
N ASP A 238 1.15 -1.57 -21.34
CA ASP A 238 0.13 -1.74 -22.38
C ASP A 238 -1.11 -0.88 -22.10
N ILE A 239 -0.92 0.43 -22.15
CA ILE A 239 -1.98 1.43 -21.88
C ILE A 239 -3.20 1.17 -22.78
N ALA A 240 -2.98 0.80 -24.05
CA ALA A 240 -4.06 0.59 -25.00
C ALA A 240 -4.91 -0.66 -24.70
N ALA A 241 -4.37 -1.67 -24.00
CA ALA A 241 -5.14 -2.84 -23.58
C ALA A 241 -6.11 -2.53 -22.42
N TYR A 242 -5.78 -1.54 -21.58
CA TYR A 242 -6.50 -1.28 -20.33
C TYR A 242 -7.30 0.03 -20.32
N THR A 243 -7.23 0.81 -21.40
CA THR A 243 -7.90 2.13 -21.47
C THR A 243 -8.75 2.28 -22.73
N ASP A 244 -9.66 3.25 -22.70
CA ASP A 244 -10.32 3.77 -23.89
C ASP A 244 -9.94 5.24 -24.04
N LEU A 245 -8.74 5.48 -24.58
CA LEU A 245 -8.17 6.82 -24.75
C LEU A 245 -9.03 7.75 -25.59
N GLU A 246 -9.93 7.24 -26.44
CA GLU A 246 -10.89 8.08 -27.17
C GLU A 246 -11.96 8.69 -26.25
N LYS A 247 -12.24 8.04 -25.12
CA LYS A 247 -13.16 8.51 -24.07
C LYS A 247 -12.45 9.13 -22.88
N ALA A 248 -11.13 8.94 -22.78
CA ALA A 248 -10.35 9.48 -21.69
C ALA A 248 -10.45 11.02 -21.63
N LYS A 249 -10.52 11.55 -20.42
CA LYS A 249 -10.69 12.99 -20.20
C LYS A 249 -10.29 13.39 -18.79
N PHE A 250 -9.83 14.63 -18.69
CA PHE A 250 -9.77 15.36 -17.44
C PHE A 250 -11.05 16.16 -17.22
N TYR A 251 -11.54 16.21 -16.00
CA TYR A 251 -12.73 16.99 -15.66
C TYR A 251 -12.74 17.40 -14.19
N TYR A 252 -13.35 18.53 -13.90
CA TYR A 252 -13.58 18.95 -12.52
C TYR A 252 -14.80 18.23 -11.93
N GLY A 253 -14.66 17.77 -10.69
CA GLY A 253 -15.73 17.11 -9.94
C GLY A 253 -16.98 17.98 -9.84
N ASN A 254 -18.15 17.35 -9.71
CA ASN A 254 -19.43 18.07 -9.74
C ASN A 254 -19.49 19.16 -8.65
N GLY A 255 -19.60 20.43 -9.08
CA GLY A 255 -19.69 21.58 -8.18
C GLY A 255 -18.36 22.10 -7.64
N SER A 256 -17.22 21.60 -8.12
CA SER A 256 -15.88 22.11 -7.81
C SER A 256 -15.21 22.69 -9.04
N ASP A 257 -14.43 23.76 -8.85
CA ASP A 257 -13.56 24.35 -9.88
C ASP A 257 -12.08 24.02 -9.62
N THR A 258 -11.79 23.21 -8.59
CA THR A 258 -10.42 22.89 -8.15
C THR A 258 -10.16 21.38 -8.13
N TRP A 259 -11.16 20.58 -7.77
CA TRP A 259 -11.01 19.12 -7.62
C TRP A 259 -11.01 18.40 -8.95
N LEU A 260 -9.82 18.00 -9.39
CA LEU A 260 -9.60 17.42 -10.72
C LEU A 260 -9.65 15.89 -10.69
N TRP A 261 -10.29 15.33 -11.71
CA TRP A 261 -10.39 13.90 -11.95
C TRP A 261 -9.86 13.57 -13.33
N TYR A 262 -9.25 12.39 -13.44
CA TYR A 262 -8.91 11.75 -14.70
C TYR A 262 -9.76 10.49 -14.86
N ASN A 263 -10.42 10.35 -16.00
CA ASN A 263 -11.03 9.10 -16.43
C ASN A 263 -10.25 8.60 -17.64
N ASP A 264 -9.76 7.38 -17.61
CA ASP A 264 -9.02 6.75 -18.72
C ASP A 264 -9.94 6.05 -19.74
N GLY A 265 -11.26 6.24 -19.60
CA GLY A 265 -12.30 5.56 -20.36
C GLY A 265 -12.80 4.26 -19.71
N VAL A 266 -12.13 3.76 -18.66
CA VAL A 266 -12.46 2.55 -17.90
C VAL A 266 -12.58 2.86 -16.40
N ASN A 267 -11.54 3.41 -15.79
CA ASN A 267 -11.38 3.74 -14.37
C ASN A 267 -11.36 5.26 -14.13
N GLU A 268 -11.50 5.67 -12.87
CA GLU A 268 -11.47 7.08 -12.44
C GLU A 268 -10.43 7.29 -11.34
N TYR A 269 -9.66 8.38 -11.45
CA TYR A 269 -8.55 8.72 -10.56
C TYR A 269 -8.69 10.17 -10.11
N PHE A 270 -8.54 10.41 -8.81
CA PHE A 270 -8.57 11.76 -8.25
C PHE A 270 -7.16 12.36 -8.20
N LEU A 271 -7.00 13.57 -8.73
CA LEU A 271 -5.70 14.25 -8.83
C LEU A 271 -5.47 15.29 -7.72
N GLY A 272 -6.50 15.68 -6.98
CA GLY A 272 -6.42 16.79 -6.02
C GLY A 272 -6.75 18.15 -6.64
N ASP A 273 -6.32 19.22 -5.97
CA ASP A 273 -6.55 20.62 -6.36
C ASP A 273 -5.30 21.33 -6.91
N GLU A 274 -4.21 20.59 -7.07
CA GLU A 274 -2.92 21.12 -7.52
C GLU A 274 -2.73 21.05 -9.05
N TYR A 275 -3.75 20.60 -9.77
CA TYR A 275 -3.73 20.43 -11.22
C TYR A 275 -4.79 21.31 -11.91
N LYS A 276 -4.46 21.80 -13.10
CA LYS A 276 -5.34 22.59 -13.96
C LYS A 276 -5.45 22.04 -15.37
N ILE A 277 -6.66 22.06 -15.93
CA ILE A 277 -6.89 21.67 -17.32
C ILE A 277 -6.44 22.81 -18.25
N GLY A 278 -5.54 22.49 -19.19
CA GLY A 278 -5.08 23.40 -20.24
C GLY A 278 -6.05 23.50 -21.42
N ASP A 279 -5.77 24.42 -22.34
CA ASP A 279 -6.58 24.63 -23.56
C ASP A 279 -6.57 23.41 -24.52
N ASP A 280 -5.58 22.53 -24.37
CA ASP A 280 -5.44 21.28 -25.10
C ASP A 280 -6.18 20.10 -24.44
N GLY A 281 -6.80 20.34 -23.28
CA GLY A 281 -7.54 19.33 -22.53
C GLY A 281 -6.68 18.45 -21.62
N LEU A 282 -5.37 18.70 -21.51
CA LEU A 282 -4.47 17.97 -20.60
C LEU A 282 -4.44 18.63 -19.22
N ALA A 283 -4.07 17.86 -18.19
CA ALA A 283 -3.88 18.37 -16.84
C ALA A 283 -2.42 18.77 -16.59
N TYR A 284 -2.20 19.93 -16.00
CA TYR A 284 -0.89 20.49 -15.67
C TYR A 284 -0.77 20.75 -14.19
N TYR A 285 0.31 20.29 -13.57
CA TYR A 285 0.63 20.61 -12.18
C TYR A 285 0.94 22.10 -12.04
N GLU A 286 0.34 22.77 -11.05
CA GLU A 286 0.40 24.22 -10.95
C GLU A 286 1.80 24.77 -10.67
N ALA A 287 2.63 24.04 -9.93
CA ALA A 287 3.91 24.56 -9.46
C ALA A 287 4.99 24.55 -10.56
N ASP A 288 5.02 23.53 -11.42
CA ASP A 288 6.08 23.32 -12.42
C ASP A 288 5.58 23.19 -13.87
N ASN A 289 4.26 23.18 -14.08
CA ASN A 289 3.62 23.03 -15.38
C ASN A 289 4.00 21.71 -16.09
N LYS A 290 4.39 20.66 -15.36
CA LYS A 290 4.50 19.29 -15.89
C LYS A 290 3.09 18.75 -16.14
N VAL A 291 2.95 17.99 -17.23
CA VAL A 291 1.69 17.34 -17.61
C VAL A 291 1.50 16.11 -16.73
N TYR A 292 0.30 15.90 -16.21
CA TYR A 292 -0.07 14.63 -15.56
C TYR A 292 -0.03 13.50 -16.60
N PRO A 293 0.76 12.42 -16.40
CA PRO A 293 0.86 11.30 -17.34
C PRO A 293 -0.42 10.44 -17.44
N GLY A 294 -1.46 11.01 -18.07
CA GLY A 294 -2.73 10.38 -18.37
C GLY A 294 -3.46 11.12 -19.50
N GLY A 295 -4.34 10.45 -20.21
CA GLY A 295 -5.20 11.05 -21.24
C GLY A 295 -4.54 11.30 -22.59
N TRP A 296 -3.28 10.89 -22.77
CA TRP A 296 -2.55 10.93 -24.04
C TRP A 296 -1.37 9.95 -23.99
N ILE A 297 -0.78 9.67 -25.15
CA ILE A 297 0.50 8.96 -25.27
C ILE A 297 1.42 9.85 -26.14
N PRO A 298 2.67 10.13 -25.72
CA PRO A 298 3.66 10.82 -26.54
C PRO A 298 3.99 10.06 -27.82
N ASP A 299 4.38 10.79 -28.88
CA ASP A 299 4.84 10.16 -30.13
C ASP A 299 6.09 9.28 -29.89
N GLU A 300 6.95 9.70 -28.96
CA GLU A 300 8.15 9.00 -28.52
C GLU A 300 8.12 8.92 -26.97
N PRO A 301 7.43 7.93 -26.38
CA PRO A 301 7.48 7.71 -24.94
C PRO A 301 8.90 7.32 -24.53
N TYR A 302 9.28 7.66 -23.30
CA TYR A 302 10.58 7.29 -22.75
C TYR A 302 10.72 5.76 -22.68
N ASP A 303 11.88 5.26 -23.10
CA ASP A 303 12.23 3.85 -23.01
C ASP A 303 13.37 3.70 -21.99
N PRO A 304 13.08 3.28 -20.74
CA PRO A 304 14.10 3.17 -19.71
C PRO A 304 15.25 2.22 -20.04
N SER A 305 15.07 1.28 -20.98
CA SER A 305 16.16 0.41 -21.41
C SER A 305 17.32 1.15 -22.08
N VAL A 306 17.04 2.35 -22.62
CA VAL A 306 18.04 3.19 -23.30
C VAL A 306 19.08 3.74 -22.33
N ASP A 307 18.66 4.18 -21.15
CA ASP A 307 19.52 4.84 -20.17
C ASP A 307 19.96 3.90 -19.04
N TRP A 308 19.10 2.93 -18.67
CA TRP A 308 19.32 2.05 -17.51
C TRP A 308 19.52 0.57 -17.87
N GLY A 309 19.45 0.21 -19.16
CA GLY A 309 19.66 -1.15 -19.65
C GLY A 309 18.39 -2.02 -19.67
N GLU A 310 18.44 -3.16 -20.37
CA GLU A 310 17.26 -4.04 -20.58
C GLU A 310 16.57 -4.46 -19.28
N ASN A 311 17.35 -4.65 -18.20
CA ASN A 311 16.85 -5.00 -16.87
C ASN A 311 15.92 -3.94 -16.23
N ALA A 312 15.91 -2.70 -16.72
CA ALA A 312 15.05 -1.64 -16.19
C ALA A 312 13.56 -1.82 -16.54
N GLN A 313 13.24 -2.78 -17.41
CA GLN A 313 11.87 -3.11 -17.85
C GLN A 313 11.49 -4.56 -17.63
N GLU A 314 12.41 -5.40 -17.16
CA GLU A 314 12.09 -6.80 -16.89
C GLU A 314 11.27 -6.91 -15.61
N GLU A 315 10.26 -7.81 -15.58
CA GLU A 315 9.69 -8.30 -14.32
C GLU A 315 10.85 -8.82 -13.48
N THR A 316 11.26 -7.99 -12.54
CA THR A 316 12.33 -8.19 -11.58
C THR A 316 13.24 -9.38 -11.91
N SER A 317 14.17 -9.16 -12.81
CA SER A 317 15.52 -9.70 -12.65
C SER A 317 16.20 -8.96 -11.49
N ILE A 318 15.53 -8.76 -10.35
CA ILE A 318 16.17 -8.25 -9.13
C ILE A 318 16.87 -9.46 -8.53
N ASN A 319 18.07 -9.73 -9.04
CA ASN A 319 18.86 -10.91 -8.73
C ASN A 319 18.07 -12.24 -8.83
N LEU A 320 18.30 -12.95 -9.93
CA LEU A 320 18.06 -14.39 -10.07
C LEU A 320 18.96 -15.23 -9.11
N GLU A 321 19.20 -14.74 -7.89
CA GLU A 321 19.98 -15.37 -6.83
C GLU A 321 19.08 -15.96 -5.72
N ASN A 322 17.77 -15.68 -5.70
CA ASN A 322 16.83 -16.20 -4.69
C ASN A 322 15.67 -17.04 -5.28
N ASP A 323 15.85 -17.67 -6.44
CA ASP A 323 14.95 -18.75 -6.86
C ASP A 323 15.31 -20.04 -6.11
N PHE A 324 14.69 -20.23 -4.94
CA PHE A 324 14.84 -21.44 -4.14
C PHE A 324 13.85 -22.55 -4.54
N SER A 325 13.15 -22.44 -5.67
CA SER A 325 12.21 -23.48 -6.11
C SER A 325 12.86 -24.86 -6.26
N HIS A 326 14.15 -24.91 -6.56
CA HIS A 326 14.93 -26.15 -6.62
C HIS A 326 15.16 -26.82 -5.25
N PHE A 327 14.92 -26.10 -4.15
CA PHE A 327 14.92 -26.64 -2.79
C PHE A 327 13.55 -27.10 -2.31
N GLU A 328 12.45 -26.73 -2.99
CA GLU A 328 11.10 -27.00 -2.52
C GLU A 328 10.89 -28.51 -2.30
N GLY A 329 10.55 -28.89 -1.06
CA GLY A 329 10.27 -30.28 -0.73
C GLY A 329 10.70 -30.71 0.67
N ILE A 330 10.66 -32.03 0.89
CA ILE A 330 11.07 -32.67 2.13
C ILE A 330 12.36 -33.43 1.90
N TRP A 331 13.35 -33.14 2.73
CA TRP A 331 14.71 -33.61 2.62
C TRP A 331 15.07 -34.51 3.80
N TYR A 332 15.37 -35.77 3.51
CA TYR A 332 15.64 -36.78 4.54
C TYR A 332 17.12 -37.02 4.71
N TYR A 333 17.57 -37.06 5.98
CA TYR A 333 18.95 -37.36 6.33
C TYR A 333 19.36 -38.74 5.78
N ASP A 334 20.51 -38.83 5.09
CA ASP A 334 20.97 -40.04 4.38
C ASP A 334 19.96 -40.57 3.31
N GLY A 335 18.94 -39.79 2.96
CA GLY A 335 17.82 -40.22 2.12
C GLY A 335 16.94 -41.31 2.74
N ASP A 336 17.03 -41.52 4.06
CA ASP A 336 16.19 -42.48 4.77
C ASP A 336 14.86 -41.82 5.14
N LEU A 337 13.78 -42.20 4.46
CA LEU A 337 12.40 -41.77 4.78
C LEU A 337 11.99 -42.04 6.25
N SER A 338 12.70 -42.96 6.92
CA SER A 338 12.51 -43.28 8.34
C SER A 338 13.46 -42.55 9.28
N ALA A 339 14.28 -41.63 8.77
CA ALA A 339 15.18 -40.81 9.57
C ALA A 339 14.44 -40.07 10.69
N GLU A 340 15.10 -39.99 11.84
CA GLU A 340 14.58 -39.25 13.00
C GLU A 340 14.56 -37.74 12.75
N THR A 341 15.30 -37.23 11.75
CA THR A 341 15.38 -35.81 11.43
C THR A 341 15.24 -35.57 9.93
N TYR A 342 14.60 -34.46 9.57
CA TYR A 342 14.38 -34.05 8.18
C TYR A 342 14.26 -32.54 8.09
N ILE A 343 14.46 -31.98 6.90
CA ILE A 343 14.31 -30.56 6.61
C ILE A 343 13.15 -30.39 5.62
N VAL A 344 12.35 -29.36 5.80
CA VAL A 344 11.32 -28.93 4.85
C VAL A 344 11.72 -27.57 4.33
N MET A 345 11.66 -27.37 3.02
CA MET A 345 11.91 -26.08 2.39
C MET A 345 10.78 -25.72 1.44
N ASP A 346 10.45 -24.44 1.36
CA ASP A 346 9.53 -23.90 0.36
C ASP A 346 10.26 -23.17 -0.76
N ALA A 347 9.54 -22.86 -1.84
CA ALA A 347 10.08 -22.16 -3.01
C ALA A 347 10.52 -20.72 -2.72
N SER A 348 10.18 -20.17 -1.55
CA SER A 348 10.57 -18.82 -1.11
C SER A 348 11.86 -18.84 -0.28
N GLY A 349 12.45 -20.01 -0.05
CA GLY A 349 13.69 -20.17 0.72
C GLY A 349 13.47 -20.26 2.23
N ASN A 350 12.24 -20.41 2.71
CA ASN A 350 12.01 -20.72 4.12
C ASN A 350 12.34 -22.18 4.37
N TRP A 351 13.02 -22.47 5.48
CA TRP A 351 13.35 -23.82 5.89
C TRP A 351 12.93 -24.09 7.34
N SER A 352 12.55 -25.34 7.60
CA SER A 352 12.26 -25.85 8.95
C SER A 352 12.94 -27.19 9.16
N TYR A 353 13.69 -27.31 10.25
CA TYR A 353 14.35 -28.53 10.69
C TYR A 353 13.52 -29.24 11.75
N TYR A 354 13.16 -30.50 11.49
CA TYR A 354 12.26 -31.28 12.34
C TYR A 354 12.95 -32.50 12.94
N GLN A 355 12.53 -32.86 14.16
CA GLN A 355 12.83 -34.13 14.80
C GLN A 355 11.55 -34.94 15.07
N ARG A 356 11.54 -36.20 14.64
CA ARG A 356 10.46 -37.16 14.87
C ARG A 356 10.80 -38.05 16.07
N ALA A 357 9.79 -38.40 16.85
CA ALA A 357 9.87 -39.43 17.87
C ALA A 357 8.76 -40.48 17.66
N PRO A 358 9.01 -41.78 17.91
CA PRO A 358 8.01 -42.82 17.68
C PRO A 358 6.69 -42.54 18.42
N GLY A 359 5.61 -42.34 17.67
CA GLY A 359 4.26 -42.13 18.21
C GLY A 359 3.97 -40.71 18.71
N ALA A 360 4.79 -39.72 18.35
CA ALA A 360 4.57 -38.31 18.61
C ALA A 360 4.57 -37.51 17.30
N GLU A 361 3.90 -36.35 17.29
CA GLU A 361 4.02 -35.39 16.19
C GLU A 361 5.48 -34.88 16.08
N PRO A 362 5.98 -34.60 14.87
CA PRO A 362 7.30 -34.01 14.69
C PRO A 362 7.43 -32.68 15.45
N ALA A 363 8.54 -32.49 16.14
CA ALA A 363 8.87 -31.22 16.78
C ALA A 363 9.77 -30.40 15.85
N GLU A 364 9.39 -29.15 15.59
CA GLU A 364 10.28 -28.19 14.94
C GLU A 364 11.41 -27.81 15.90
N MET A 365 12.63 -28.02 15.47
CA MET A 365 13.84 -27.81 16.26
C MET A 365 14.53 -26.50 15.91
N ASP A 366 14.41 -26.06 14.65
CA ASP A 366 14.95 -24.81 14.14
C ASP A 366 14.22 -24.42 12.85
N CYS A 367 14.26 -23.15 12.48
CA CYS A 367 13.74 -22.63 11.22
C CYS A 367 14.40 -21.31 10.83
N GLY A 368 14.31 -20.96 9.56
CA GLY A 368 14.72 -19.65 9.08
C GLY A 368 14.71 -19.54 7.57
N THR A 369 15.65 -18.75 7.03
CA THR A 369 15.69 -18.38 5.61
C THR A 369 17.01 -18.74 4.96
N LEU A 370 16.96 -19.09 3.67
CA LEU A 370 18.14 -19.26 2.83
C LEU A 370 18.64 -17.92 2.28
N THR A 371 19.94 -17.82 2.05
CA THR A 371 20.58 -16.71 1.37
C THR A 371 21.72 -17.25 0.51
N GLN A 372 21.78 -16.88 -0.78
CA GLN A 372 22.87 -17.30 -1.65
C GLN A 372 24.16 -16.51 -1.34
N ASP A 373 25.31 -17.17 -1.45
CA ASP A 373 26.62 -16.51 -1.36
C ASP A 373 26.84 -15.62 -2.59
N ALA A 374 27.07 -14.33 -2.37
CA ALA A 374 27.26 -13.32 -3.42
C ALA A 374 28.48 -13.58 -4.34
N ASP A 375 29.45 -14.39 -3.89
CA ASP A 375 30.66 -14.72 -4.63
C ASP A 375 30.63 -16.17 -5.19
N ALA A 376 29.59 -16.98 -4.88
CA ALA A 376 29.51 -18.39 -5.28
C ALA A 376 28.06 -18.92 -5.48
N ALA A 377 27.68 -19.16 -6.73
CA ALA A 377 26.33 -19.58 -7.13
C ALA A 377 25.83 -20.93 -6.56
N ASP A 378 26.72 -21.83 -6.11
CA ASP A 378 26.34 -23.15 -5.57
C ASP A 378 26.41 -23.22 -4.04
N ILE A 379 26.66 -22.08 -3.38
CA ILE A 379 26.79 -21.97 -1.92
C ILE A 379 25.65 -21.13 -1.38
N TYR A 380 24.98 -21.65 -0.36
CA TYR A 380 23.89 -21.01 0.33
C TYR A 380 24.15 -21.01 1.83
N TYR A 381 23.48 -20.11 2.55
CA TYR A 381 23.51 -20.00 3.99
C TYR A 381 22.09 -20.09 4.52
N ALA A 382 21.82 -21.08 5.37
CA ALA A 382 20.58 -21.23 6.09
C ALA A 382 20.72 -20.51 7.43
N GLU A 383 20.19 -19.29 7.50
CA GLU A 383 20.21 -18.42 8.67
C GLU A 383 19.07 -18.80 9.62
N SER A 384 19.38 -19.10 10.88
CA SER A 384 18.38 -19.44 11.89
C SER A 384 17.66 -18.20 12.41
N THR A 385 16.34 -18.28 12.49
CA THR A 385 15.50 -17.28 13.16
C THR A 385 15.27 -17.60 14.64
N MET A 386 15.49 -18.85 15.05
CA MET A 386 15.35 -19.29 16.45
C MET A 386 16.62 -19.06 17.27
N TYR A 387 17.80 -19.10 16.65
CA TYR A 387 19.10 -19.03 17.31
C TYR A 387 20.00 -17.94 16.72
N ASP A 388 20.24 -16.88 17.52
CA ASP A 388 21.06 -15.74 17.11
C ASP A 388 22.49 -16.13 16.73
N GLY A 389 22.91 -15.73 15.53
CA GLY A 389 24.25 -15.99 14.97
C GLY A 389 24.48 -17.44 14.50
N VAL A 390 23.43 -18.25 14.37
CA VAL A 390 23.52 -19.59 13.78
C VAL A 390 23.21 -19.52 12.29
N SER A 391 24.18 -19.95 11.49
CA SER A 391 24.10 -20.06 10.04
C SER A 391 24.70 -21.39 9.60
N HIS A 392 23.98 -22.15 8.77
CA HIS A 392 24.47 -23.39 8.20
C HIS A 392 24.84 -23.21 6.73
N GLN A 393 26.06 -23.57 6.36
CA GLN A 393 26.44 -23.60 4.95
C GLN A 393 25.73 -24.76 4.24
N VAL A 394 25.13 -24.48 3.09
CA VAL A 394 24.37 -25.43 2.27
C VAL A 394 24.98 -25.47 0.87
N PHE A 395 25.23 -26.67 0.34
CA PHE A 395 25.75 -26.87 -1.02
C PHE A 395 24.78 -27.67 -1.87
N VAL A 396 24.50 -27.18 -3.08
CA VAL A 396 23.69 -27.92 -4.06
C VAL A 396 24.60 -28.86 -4.85
N GLY A 397 24.26 -30.15 -4.88
CA GLY A 397 24.94 -31.16 -5.70
C GLY A 397 24.25 -31.36 -7.06
N ASP A 398 24.83 -32.22 -7.91
CA ASP A 398 24.15 -32.67 -9.13
C ASP A 398 22.91 -33.52 -8.75
N GLY A 399 21.70 -33.02 -9.02
CA GLY A 399 20.42 -33.73 -8.80
C GLY A 399 19.76 -33.42 -7.45
N ASP A 400 18.90 -34.32 -6.97
CA ASP A 400 18.09 -34.19 -5.74
C ASP A 400 18.90 -34.34 -4.43
N VAL A 401 20.09 -33.75 -4.36
CA VAL A 401 21.04 -33.88 -3.23
C VAL A 401 21.53 -32.51 -2.79
N PHE A 402 21.45 -32.21 -1.49
CA PHE A 402 22.21 -31.11 -0.90
C PHE A 402 23.01 -31.55 0.33
N LEU A 403 24.09 -30.82 0.62
CA LEU A 403 24.88 -30.95 1.84
C LEU A 403 24.46 -29.87 2.83
N TRP A 404 24.08 -30.29 4.03
CA TRP A 404 23.83 -29.41 5.17
C TRP A 404 25.07 -29.39 6.03
N ASP A 405 25.56 -28.22 6.42
CA ASP A 405 26.73 -27.98 7.28
C ASP A 405 28.12 -28.39 6.72
N GLU A 406 29.17 -27.88 7.37
CA GLU A 406 30.58 -28.18 7.01
C GLU A 406 31.00 -29.62 7.35
N GLU A 407 30.19 -30.38 8.10
CA GLU A 407 30.49 -31.77 8.50
C GLU A 407 30.14 -32.78 7.40
N GLY A 408 29.43 -32.35 6.35
CA GLY A 408 29.19 -33.12 5.13
C GLY A 408 28.00 -34.07 5.23
N ASN A 409 27.00 -33.71 6.04
CA ASN A 409 25.73 -34.44 6.14
C ASN A 409 24.93 -34.25 4.85
N TYR A 410 24.62 -35.33 4.12
CA TYR A 410 23.86 -35.26 2.86
C TYR A 410 22.41 -35.64 3.06
N TYR A 411 21.53 -34.93 2.35
CA TYR A 411 20.09 -35.12 2.35
C TYR A 411 19.60 -35.40 0.92
N LEU A 412 18.55 -36.22 0.78
CA LEU A 412 17.90 -36.50 -0.50
C LEU A 412 16.43 -36.07 -0.50
N MET A 413 15.97 -35.51 -1.62
CA MET A 413 14.56 -35.11 -1.83
C MET A 413 13.67 -36.35 -2.07
N GLU A 414 12.40 -36.28 -1.66
CA GLU A 414 11.36 -37.29 -1.92
C GLU A 414 10.84 -37.32 -3.37
#